data_AF-R9NZD1-F1
#
_entry.id   AF-R9NZD1-F1
#
_cell.length_a   1.000
_cell.length_b   1.000
_cell.length_c   1.000
_cell.angle_alpha   90.00
_cell.angle_beta   90.00
_cell.angle_gamma   90.00
#
_symmetry.space_group_name_H-M   'P 1'
#
loop_
_entity.id
_entity.type
_entity.pdbx_description
1 polymer ?
#
loop_
_entity_poly.entity_id
_entity_poly.type
_entity_poly.pdbx_seq_one_letter_code
_entity_poly.pdbx_strand_id
1 'polypeptide(L)'
;MQPFAPLERKTEEAIQFLSDEIRLGRLHKVLPARYADVQTSWYDFLQFKGLDTILRYFGKRNRTNPDPVLSGRDEFLRLAQPGDQLPAQFSTTHDVPKNIAKRLLCEFAEQQAMIRSWAVSDERLRELGKELKLSGSKRRRRQRVPLD
;
A
#
# COMPACT_ATOMS: atom_id res chain seq x y z
N MET A 1 6.59 -4.58 24.56
CA MET A 1 6.27 -4.93 23.16
C MET A 1 4.76 -4.96 23.01
N GLN A 2 4.16 -3.97 22.36
CA GLN A 2 2.75 -4.04 21.95
C GLN A 2 2.70 -4.50 20.49
N PRO A 3 1.74 -5.35 20.10
CA PRO A 3 1.68 -5.86 18.75
C PRO A 3 1.14 -4.77 17.81
N PHE A 4 1.89 -4.44 16.77
CA PHE A 4 1.41 -3.69 15.59
C PHE A 4 0.35 -4.47 14.76
N ALA A 5 -0.03 -5.67 15.22
CA ALA A 5 -0.94 -6.61 14.56
C ALA A 5 -2.35 -6.10 14.17
N PRO A 6 -2.99 -5.12 14.86
CA PRO A 6 -4.36 -4.74 14.50
C PRO A 6 -4.48 -4.10 13.11
N LEU A 7 -3.55 -3.21 12.77
CA LEU A 7 -3.56 -2.50 11.48
C LEU A 7 -3.13 -3.41 10.33
N GLU A 8 -2.17 -4.30 10.60
CA GLU A 8 -1.68 -5.27 9.63
C GLU A 8 -2.77 -6.27 9.20
N ARG A 9 -3.52 -6.80 10.18
CA ARG A 9 -4.67 -7.66 9.93
C ARG A 9 -5.77 -6.94 9.15
N LYS A 10 -6.11 -5.70 9.53
CA LYS A 10 -7.09 -4.89 8.80
C LYS A 10 -6.68 -4.64 7.35
N THR A 11 -5.39 -4.45 7.09
CA THR A 11 -4.86 -4.27 5.73
C THR A 11 -5.01 -5.54 4.90
N GLU A 12 -4.69 -6.71 5.47
CA GLU A 12 -4.86 -8.01 4.81
C GLU A 12 -6.34 -8.30 4.54
N GLU A 13 -7.22 -8.03 5.49
CA GLU A 13 -8.67 -8.16 5.33
C GLU A 13 -9.22 -7.21 4.25
N ALA A 14 -8.71 -5.97 4.18
CA ALA A 14 -9.08 -5.02 3.14
C ALA A 14 -8.63 -5.48 1.74
N ILE A 15 -7.42 -6.04 1.63
CA ILE A 15 -6.91 -6.63 0.38
C ILE A 15 -7.77 -7.82 -0.04
N GLN A 16 -8.13 -8.70 0.91
CA GLN A 16 -9.00 -9.84 0.64
C GLN A 16 -10.39 -9.39 0.18
N PHE A 17 -10.98 -8.39 0.85
CA PHE A 17 -12.24 -7.79 0.44
C PHE A 17 -12.18 -7.23 -0.99
N LEU A 18 -11.14 -6.44 -1.32
CA LEU A 18 -10.96 -5.91 -2.66
C LEU A 18 -10.80 -7.02 -3.71
N SER A 19 -10.07 -8.10 -3.38
CA SER A 19 -9.95 -9.27 -4.27
C SER A 19 -11.32 -9.89 -4.57
N ASP A 20 -12.16 -10.07 -3.55
CA ASP A 20 -13.48 -10.67 -3.73
C ASP A 20 -14.42 -9.76 -4.52
N GLU A 21 -14.37 -8.45 -4.30
CA GLU A 21 -15.13 -7.49 -5.11
C GLU A 21 -14.69 -7.47 -6.57
N ILE A 22 -13.38 -7.58 -6.85
CA ILE A 22 -12.86 -7.68 -8.23
C ILE A 22 -13.33 -8.96 -8.91
N ARG A 23 -13.45 -10.08 -8.17
CA ARG A 23 -14.04 -11.31 -8.71
C ARG A 23 -15.49 -11.10 -9.14
N LEU A 24 -16.23 -10.28 -8.39
CA LEU A 24 -17.62 -9.88 -8.66
C LEU A 24 -17.74 -8.75 -9.69
N GLY A 25 -16.63 -8.28 -10.30
CA GLY A 25 -16.67 -7.24 -11.31
C GLY A 25 -16.69 -5.82 -10.75
N ARG A 26 -16.23 -5.60 -9.51
CA ARG A 26 -16.25 -4.29 -8.86
C ARG A 26 -14.88 -3.89 -8.33
N LEU A 27 -14.53 -2.62 -8.46
CA LEU A 27 -13.37 -2.04 -7.79
C LEU A 27 -13.79 -0.83 -6.96
N HIS A 28 -13.57 -0.93 -5.65
CA HIS A 28 -13.92 0.11 -4.69
C HIS A 28 -12.81 1.14 -4.58
N LYS A 29 -13.17 2.41 -4.73
CA LYS A 29 -12.30 3.54 -4.35
C LYS A 29 -12.43 3.87 -2.86
N VAL A 30 -13.67 3.87 -2.38
CA VAL A 30 -14.00 4.08 -0.98
C VAL A 30 -14.25 2.71 -0.36
N LEU A 31 -13.45 2.37 0.65
CA LEU A 31 -13.56 1.13 1.39
C LEU A 31 -14.72 1.22 2.41
N PRO A 32 -15.36 0.08 2.72
CA PRO A 32 -16.32 0.00 3.82
C PRO A 32 -15.75 0.55 5.14
N ALA A 33 -16.60 1.13 5.99
CA ALA A 33 -16.19 1.82 7.23
C ALA A 33 -15.30 0.96 8.16
N ARG A 34 -15.47 -0.36 8.15
CA ARG A 34 -14.62 -1.32 8.89
C ARG A 34 -13.13 -1.27 8.50
N TYR A 35 -12.81 -0.75 7.32
CA TYR A 35 -11.46 -0.59 6.78
C TYR A 35 -11.05 0.88 6.65
N ALA A 36 -11.68 1.80 7.38
CA ALA A 36 -11.37 3.23 7.33
C ALA A 36 -9.87 3.53 7.58
N ASP A 37 -9.20 2.73 8.42
CA ASP A 37 -7.77 2.86 8.70
C ASP A 37 -6.88 2.60 7.47
N VAL A 38 -7.38 1.86 6.48
CA VAL A 38 -6.67 1.53 5.22
C VAL A 38 -7.08 2.48 4.09
N GLN A 39 -8.14 3.28 4.28
CA GLN A 39 -8.71 4.13 3.24
C GLN A 39 -7.69 5.11 2.67
N THR A 40 -6.94 5.82 3.53
CA THR A 40 -5.97 6.83 3.10
C THR A 40 -4.86 6.20 2.25
N SER A 41 -4.30 5.06 2.70
CA SER A 41 -3.20 4.40 1.98
C SER A 41 -3.67 3.81 0.64
N TRP A 42 -4.90 3.30 0.59
CA TRP A 42 -5.51 2.83 -0.66
C TRP A 42 -5.76 3.98 -1.65
N TYR A 43 -6.30 5.10 -1.15
CA TYR A 43 -6.57 6.29 -1.95
C TYR A 43 -5.28 6.89 -2.52
N ASP A 44 -4.25 7.07 -1.69
CA ASP A 44 -2.94 7.57 -2.11
C ASP A 44 -2.31 6.64 -3.15
N PHE A 45 -2.41 5.33 -2.93
CA PHE A 45 -1.95 4.35 -3.93
C PHE A 45 -2.64 4.57 -5.27
N LEU A 46 -3.98 4.65 -5.30
CA LEU A 46 -4.74 4.85 -6.54
C LEU A 46 -4.35 6.13 -7.27
N GLN A 47 -4.20 7.23 -6.53
CA GLN A 47 -3.90 8.55 -7.08
C GLN A 47 -2.50 8.62 -7.69
N PHE A 48 -1.49 8.05 -7.02
CA PHE A 48 -0.09 8.20 -7.44
C PHE A 48 0.41 7.03 -8.29
N LYS A 49 0.34 5.80 -7.77
CA LYS A 49 0.86 4.62 -8.47
C LYS A 49 -0.19 3.94 -9.35
N GLY A 50 -1.43 3.88 -8.88
CA GLY A 50 -2.53 3.29 -9.60
C GLY A 50 -2.75 3.99 -10.94
N LEU A 51 -2.71 5.33 -10.96
CA LEU A 51 -2.78 6.13 -12.18
C LEU A 51 -1.72 5.71 -13.21
N ASP A 52 -0.46 5.59 -12.81
CA ASP A 52 0.62 5.19 -13.71
C ASP A 52 0.41 3.75 -14.23
N THR A 53 -0.04 2.84 -13.37
CA THR A 53 -0.36 1.45 -13.77
C THR A 53 -1.53 1.39 -14.75
N ILE A 54 -2.55 2.23 -14.56
CA ILE A 54 -3.66 2.42 -15.50
C ILE A 54 -3.14 2.93 -16.84
N LEU A 55 -2.36 4.00 -16.83
CA LEU A 55 -1.80 4.60 -18.03
C LEU A 55 -0.85 3.65 -18.78
N ARG A 56 0.00 2.88 -18.09
CA ARG A 56 0.89 1.89 -18.73
C ARG A 56 0.12 0.72 -19.34
N TYR A 57 -0.95 0.28 -18.68
CA TYR A 57 -1.77 -0.83 -19.16
C TYR A 57 -2.54 -0.45 -20.45
N PHE A 58 -3.17 0.72 -20.47
CA PHE A 58 -3.93 1.18 -21.62
C PHE A 58 -3.05 1.89 -22.69
N GLY A 59 -1.94 2.51 -22.29
CA GLY A 59 -1.08 3.37 -23.13
C GLY A 59 -0.13 2.67 -24.10
N LYS A 60 -0.05 1.34 -24.11
CA LYS A 60 0.62 0.59 -25.19
C LYS A 60 -0.34 0.07 -26.26
N ARG A 61 -1.66 0.06 -26.01
CA ARG A 61 -2.67 -0.45 -26.95
C ARG A 61 -3.41 0.73 -27.60
N ASN A 62 -2.80 1.24 -28.66
CA ASN A 62 -3.43 1.79 -29.86
C ASN A 62 -4.61 2.77 -29.69
N ARG A 63 -4.37 4.02 -30.12
CA ARG A 63 -5.37 5.02 -30.57
C ARG A 63 -6.30 4.52 -31.70
N THR A 64 -6.17 3.26 -32.11
CA THR A 64 -6.86 2.64 -33.26
C THR A 64 -7.82 1.50 -32.90
N ASN A 65 -8.01 1.17 -31.61
CA ASN A 65 -9.00 0.16 -31.20
C ASN A 65 -10.32 0.80 -30.74
N PRO A 66 -11.48 0.27 -31.17
CA PRO A 66 -12.79 0.89 -30.97
C PRO A 66 -13.25 0.85 -29.50
N ASP A 67 -14.29 1.63 -29.22
CA ASP A 67 -14.77 2.19 -27.94
C ASP A 67 -14.71 1.39 -26.61
N PRO A 68 -14.88 0.06 -26.51
CA PRO A 68 -14.99 -0.60 -25.21
C PRO A 68 -13.74 -0.52 -24.33
N VAL A 69 -12.55 -0.49 -24.97
CA VAL A 69 -11.27 -0.37 -24.26
C VAL A 69 -11.05 1.05 -23.73
N LEU A 70 -11.59 2.06 -24.44
CA LEU A 70 -11.55 3.46 -24.03
C LEU A 70 -12.54 3.73 -22.89
N SER A 71 -13.74 3.15 -22.94
CA SER A 71 -14.72 3.25 -21.85
C SER A 71 -14.17 2.69 -20.53
N GLY A 72 -13.51 1.54 -20.58
CA GLY A 72 -12.85 0.98 -19.39
C GLY A 72 -11.72 1.87 -18.87
N ARG A 73 -10.91 2.45 -19.77
CA ARG A 73 -9.84 3.39 -19.38
C ARG A 73 -10.38 4.57 -18.58
N ASP A 74 -11.46 5.20 -19.05
CA ASP A 74 -12.02 6.39 -18.39
C ASP A 74 -12.67 6.07 -17.04
N GLU A 75 -13.23 4.87 -16.87
CA GLU A 75 -13.70 4.40 -15.56
C GLU A 75 -12.54 4.23 -14.56
N PHE A 76 -11.43 3.62 -14.97
CA PHE A 76 -10.27 3.48 -14.11
C PHE A 76 -9.57 4.81 -13.83
N LEU A 77 -9.49 5.71 -14.82
CA LEU A 77 -8.94 7.05 -14.60
C LEU A 77 -9.74 7.84 -13.58
N ARG A 78 -11.07 7.71 -13.59
CA ARG A 78 -11.95 8.34 -12.59
C ARG A 78 -11.68 7.84 -11.16
N LEU A 79 -11.30 6.57 -10.99
CA LEU A 79 -10.91 6.03 -9.67
C LEU A 79 -9.66 6.71 -9.09
N ALA A 80 -8.73 7.16 -9.94
CA ALA A 80 -7.50 7.82 -9.52
C ALA A 80 -7.64 9.35 -9.33
N GLN A 81 -8.74 9.95 -9.80
CA GLN A 81 -9.01 11.38 -9.61
C GLN A 81 -9.54 11.68 -8.20
N PRO A 82 -9.55 12.94 -7.73
CA PRO A 82 -10.15 13.28 -6.44
C PRO A 82 -11.67 13.08 -6.38
N GLY A 83 -12.20 12.78 -5.18
CA GLY A 83 -13.65 12.76 -4.87
C GLY A 83 -14.22 11.39 -4.51
N ASP A 84 -15.39 11.37 -3.86
CA ASP A 84 -16.11 10.12 -3.54
C ASP A 84 -16.87 9.62 -4.76
N GLN A 85 -16.54 8.42 -5.20
CA GLN A 85 -17.15 7.81 -6.38
C GLN A 85 -17.67 6.42 -6.03
N LEU A 86 -18.78 6.06 -6.68
CA LEU A 86 -19.29 4.70 -6.66
C LEU A 86 -18.21 3.72 -7.17
N PRO A 87 -18.27 2.45 -6.74
CA PRO A 87 -17.34 1.44 -7.24
C PRO A 87 -17.38 1.38 -8.76
N ALA A 88 -16.20 1.31 -9.39
CA ALA A 88 -16.14 1.03 -10.82
C ALA A 88 -16.70 -0.38 -11.04
N GLN A 89 -17.72 -0.49 -11.90
CA GLN A 89 -18.33 -1.75 -12.27
C GLN A 89 -17.87 -2.15 -13.66
N PHE A 90 -17.37 -3.36 -13.79
CA PHE A 90 -16.98 -3.91 -15.06
C PHE A 90 -17.65 -5.26 -15.27
N SER A 91 -18.03 -5.52 -16.52
CA SER A 91 -18.66 -6.77 -16.89
C SER A 91 -17.75 -7.96 -16.56
N THR A 92 -18.31 -8.99 -15.91
CA THR A 92 -17.57 -10.20 -15.53
C THR A 92 -17.13 -11.05 -16.72
N THR A 93 -17.68 -10.80 -17.91
CA THR A 93 -17.34 -11.48 -19.16
C THR A 93 -16.10 -10.91 -19.85
N HIS A 94 -15.62 -9.72 -19.43
CA HIS A 94 -14.48 -9.07 -20.07
C HIS A 94 -13.21 -9.22 -19.22
N ASP A 95 -12.18 -9.85 -19.78
CA ASP A 95 -10.92 -10.10 -19.07
C ASP A 95 -10.11 -8.83 -18.79
N VAL A 96 -10.23 -7.81 -19.64
CA VAL A 96 -9.33 -6.64 -19.63
C VAL A 96 -9.52 -5.76 -18.38
N PRO A 97 -10.73 -5.26 -18.04
CA PRO A 97 -10.97 -4.50 -16.79
C PRO A 97 -10.62 -5.29 -15.53
N LYS A 98 -10.93 -6.59 -15.52
CA LYS A 98 -10.63 -7.47 -14.39
C LYS A 98 -9.14 -7.65 -14.19
N ASN A 99 -8.37 -7.78 -15.27
CA ASN A 99 -6.92 -7.94 -15.21
C ASN A 99 -6.21 -6.69 -14.69
N ILE A 100 -6.66 -5.49 -15.10
CA ILE A 100 -6.09 -4.26 -14.55
C ILE A 100 -6.45 -4.05 -13.09
N ALA A 101 -7.70 -4.34 -12.68
CA ALA A 101 -8.09 -4.27 -11.28
C ALA A 101 -7.26 -5.21 -10.39
N LYS A 102 -7.04 -6.45 -10.85
CA LYS A 102 -6.14 -7.40 -10.16
C LYS A 102 -4.72 -6.86 -10.06
N ARG A 103 -4.19 -6.28 -11.14
CA ARG A 103 -2.84 -5.72 -11.15
C ARG A 103 -2.69 -4.57 -10.15
N LEU A 104 -3.67 -3.67 -10.10
CA LEU A 104 -3.72 -2.59 -9.10
C LEU A 104 -3.70 -3.16 -7.68
N LEU A 105 -4.49 -4.20 -7.41
CA LEU A 105 -4.50 -4.84 -6.08
C LEU A 105 -3.15 -5.49 -5.74
N CYS A 106 -2.51 -6.18 -6.69
CA CYS A 106 -1.19 -6.78 -6.47
C CYS A 106 -0.13 -5.71 -6.14
N GLU A 107 -0.05 -4.64 -6.92
CA GLU A 107 0.93 -3.57 -6.70
C GLU A 107 0.67 -2.83 -5.37
N PHE A 108 -0.60 -2.71 -4.95
CA PHE A 108 -0.93 -2.19 -3.63
C PHE A 108 -0.45 -3.12 -2.50
N ALA A 109 -0.73 -4.42 -2.62
CA ALA A 109 -0.30 -5.41 -1.62
C ALA A 109 1.24 -5.44 -1.48
N GLU A 110 1.97 -5.37 -2.60
CA GLU A 110 3.43 -5.28 -2.62
C GLU A 110 3.93 -4.01 -1.92
N GLN A 111 3.30 -2.85 -2.18
CA GLN A 111 3.65 -1.61 -1.49
C GLN A 111 3.44 -1.71 0.03
N GLN A 112 2.33 -2.30 0.48
CA GLN A 112 2.08 -2.50 1.91
C GLN A 112 3.13 -3.43 2.53
N ALA A 113 3.51 -4.50 1.85
CA ALA A 113 4.57 -5.41 2.31
C ALA A 113 5.94 -4.70 2.41
N MET A 114 6.29 -3.85 1.43
CA MET A 114 7.53 -3.06 1.45
C MET A 114 7.56 -2.10 2.64
N ILE A 115 6.49 -1.33 2.86
CA ILE A 115 6.39 -0.39 3.98
C ILE A 115 6.59 -1.11 5.32
N ARG A 116 5.97 -2.28 5.50
CA ARG A 116 6.16 -3.11 6.70
C ARG A 116 7.62 -3.53 6.88
N SER A 117 8.26 -4.01 5.81
CA SER A 117 9.66 -4.47 5.87
C SER A 117 10.64 -3.36 6.27
N TRP A 118 10.38 -2.11 5.85
CA TRP A 118 11.21 -0.96 6.19
C TRP A 118 10.97 -0.50 7.63
N ALA A 119 9.72 -0.52 8.11
CA ALA A 119 9.40 -0.20 9.50
C ALA A 119 10.09 -1.15 10.49
N VAL A 120 10.15 -2.45 10.18
CA VAL A 120 10.89 -3.45 10.99
C VAL A 120 12.38 -3.18 10.99
N SER A 121 12.93 -2.73 9.85
CA SER A 121 14.36 -2.44 9.71
C SER A 121 14.79 -1.22 10.54
N ASP A 122 13.99 -0.16 10.56
CA ASP A 122 14.26 1.06 11.35
C ASP A 122 14.19 0.81 12.86
N GLU A 123 13.23 0.01 13.33
CA GLU A 123 13.15 -0.35 14.75
C GLU A 123 14.38 -1.17 15.17
N ARG A 124 14.81 -2.12 14.32
CA ARG A 124 16.02 -2.91 14.55
C ARG A 124 17.28 -2.03 14.57
N LEU A 125 17.36 -1.02 13.71
CA LEU A 125 18.46 -0.04 13.72
C LEU A 125 18.43 0.84 14.98
N ARG A 126 17.25 1.22 15.48
CA ARG A 126 17.10 1.95 16.75
C ARG A 126 17.49 1.10 17.96
N GLU A 127 17.13 -0.19 17.98
CA GLU A 127 17.53 -1.13 19.03
C GLU A 127 19.05 -1.32 19.05
N LEU A 128 19.68 -1.58 17.89
CA LEU A 128 21.13 -1.66 17.75
C LEU A 128 21.83 -0.37 18.21
N GLY A 129 21.27 0.80 17.86
CA GLY A 129 21.79 2.10 18.31
C GLY A 129 21.70 2.31 19.83
N LYS A 130 20.72 1.71 20.51
CA LYS A 130 20.60 1.74 21.99
C LYS A 130 21.60 0.80 22.64
N GLU A 131 21.80 -0.40 22.10
CA GLU A 131 22.79 -1.37 22.60
C GLU A 131 24.22 -0.82 22.51
N LEU A 132 24.56 -0.15 21.40
CA LEU A 132 25.87 0.47 21.22
C LEU A 132 26.14 1.63 22.18
N LYS A 133 25.10 2.37 22.61
CA LYS A 133 25.24 3.47 23.59
C LYS A 133 25.47 3.01 25.04
N LEU A 134 25.20 1.74 25.36
CA LEU A 134 25.41 1.19 26.71
C LEU A 134 26.83 0.65 26.96
N SER A 135 27.68 0.58 25.93
CA SER A 135 29.07 0.11 26.01
C SER A 135 30.09 1.20 26.40
N GLY A 136 29.72 2.49 26.32
CA GLY A 136 30.68 3.61 26.32
C GLY A 136 30.88 4.40 27.62
N SER A 137 30.52 3.91 28.81
CA SER A 137 30.72 4.69 30.05
C SER A 137 31.05 3.86 31.28
N LYS A 138 32.26 3.30 31.31
CA LYS A 138 33.01 3.10 32.56
C LYS A 138 34.24 4.02 32.55
N ARG A 139 34.03 5.30 32.88
CA ARG A 139 35.13 6.19 33.30
C ARG A 139 35.77 5.59 34.54
N ARG A 140 36.93 4.93 34.38
CA ARG A 140 37.83 4.57 35.48
C ARG A 140 38.21 5.85 36.23
N ARG A 141 37.56 6.08 37.36
CA ARG A 141 37.92 7.12 38.32
C ARG A 141 39.27 6.70 38.92
N ARG A 142 40.38 7.26 38.41
CA ARG A 142 41.71 7.07 38.99
C ARG A 142 41.66 7.57 40.44
N GLN A 143 41.79 6.66 41.40
CA GLN A 143 42.08 6.99 42.79
C GLN A 143 43.46 7.67 42.82
N ARG A 144 43.51 8.90 43.32
CA ARG A 144 44.77 9.54 43.73
C ARG A 144 45.13 8.94 45.08
N VAL A 145 46.29 8.31 45.15
CA VAL A 145 46.95 7.93 46.41
C VAL A 145 47.60 9.20 46.99
N PRO A 146 47.49 9.48 48.29
CA PRO A 146 48.25 10.56 48.92
C PRO A 146 49.72 10.15 49.03
N LEU A 147 50.62 11.06 48.69
CA LEU A 147 52.03 10.97 49.08
C LEU A 147 52.20 11.81 50.34
N ASP A 148 52.80 11.20 51.35
CA ASP A 148 53.22 11.81 52.63
C ASP A 148 54.13 13.03 52.42
#